data_AF-A0AAP0QEI6-F1
#
_entry.id   AF-A0AAP0QEI6-F1
#
_cell.length_a   1.000
_cell.length_b   1.000
_cell.length_c   1.000
_cell.angle_alpha   90.00
_cell.angle_beta   90.00
_cell.angle_gamma   90.00
#
_symmetry.space_group_name_H-M   'P 1'
#
loop_
_entity.id
_entity.type
_entity.pdbx_description
1 polymer ?
#
loop_
_entity_poly.entity_id
_entity_poly.type
_entity_poly.pdbx_seq_one_letter_code
_entity_poly.pdbx_strand_id
1 'polypeptide(L)'
;MAFTATHLFSSTASSSSTALHRSKFLDSDFAAPFSHDSFHLINFSRRFSEQGICLSRKKNILFASVNGTNAVSPTPLKSDQDADYIPMPHVLIDQDSNSDATIVQLSFGDRLGALIDTMNALKDLGLDVAKGTVNTEGSVKQTKFFITRLDTGRKVEDPDLLERIRLTIINNLLKYHPESSEQLAMGEAFGIKAPEKKLDVDIATHIHVKEDGPKRSLLYIETADRPGLLVEIMKIIADVNVDVESAEIDTEGLVAKDKFHVSYGGAALNSSLSQIMIVFITFLGVWGTKVQTMSLALTVLFFGLFHSYVTLASDPDPVNDFCVLNRSSATTSLPCKNSSLVTVEDFVFSGIKFRGKFSETGLASIPVNVNVFPGLNTLGMSMVRADFDVGGVNVPHFHPRATEIAVVLEGKIYSGFVDTQNRIFAKVIEKGEVMVFPRGLVHFQMNVGDTWATILGSFDSQNPGLQKIPSAVFGSNIKEELLEKAFGLTPKEIAKLRKRFAPHRL
;
A
#
# COMPACT_ATOMS: atom_id res chain seq x y z
N MET A 1 80.59 -45.73 -3.15
CA MET A 1 79.77 -44.76 -2.41
C MET A 1 78.37 -44.85 -3.02
N ALA A 2 77.50 -45.81 -2.64
CA ALA A 2 76.99 -46.18 -1.30
C ALA A 2 75.97 -45.14 -0.80
N PHE A 3 74.67 -45.44 -0.67
CA PHE A 3 73.95 -46.69 -1.00
C PHE A 3 72.50 -46.44 -1.48
N THR A 4 71.92 -47.43 -2.14
CA THR A 4 70.53 -47.50 -2.64
C THR A 4 69.58 -48.17 -1.65
N ALA A 5 68.27 -47.89 -1.75
CA ALA A 5 67.18 -48.76 -1.29
C ALA A 5 65.87 -48.48 -2.05
N THR A 6 65.02 -49.49 -2.21
CA THR A 6 63.68 -49.45 -2.86
C THR A 6 62.70 -50.36 -2.11
N HIS A 7 61.41 -50.35 -2.51
CA HIS A 7 60.33 -51.24 -2.04
C HIS A 7 59.82 -50.99 -0.60
N LEU A 8 58.62 -51.45 -0.17
CA LEU A 8 57.64 -52.38 -0.78
C LEU A 8 56.19 -52.02 -0.39
N PHE A 9 55.20 -52.59 -1.10
CA PHE A 9 53.78 -52.64 -0.68
C PHE A 9 53.55 -53.61 0.49
N SER A 10 52.50 -53.39 1.28
CA SER A 10 51.59 -54.47 1.70
C SER A 10 50.21 -53.93 2.08
N SER A 11 49.18 -54.76 1.94
CA SER A 11 47.82 -54.48 2.40
C SER A 11 47.42 -55.45 3.52
N THR A 12 46.44 -55.06 4.33
CA THR A 12 45.64 -56.01 5.12
C THR A 12 44.18 -55.60 5.03
N ALA A 13 43.32 -56.56 4.76
CA ALA A 13 41.87 -56.41 4.82
C ALA A 13 41.32 -57.25 5.99
N SER A 14 40.21 -56.81 6.58
CA SER A 14 39.32 -57.69 7.33
C SER A 14 37.89 -57.41 6.88
N SER A 15 37.07 -58.46 6.84
CA SER A 15 35.76 -58.43 6.20
C SER A 15 34.70 -59.09 7.06
N SER A 16 33.48 -58.58 6.98
CA SER A 16 32.27 -59.28 7.39
C SER A 16 31.14 -58.87 6.44
N SER A 17 30.45 -59.85 5.85
CA SER A 17 29.46 -59.66 4.78
C SER A 17 28.09 -60.24 5.16
N THR A 18 27.15 -60.21 4.20
CA THR A 18 25.75 -60.72 4.23
C THR A 18 24.72 -59.77 4.86
N ALA A 19 23.50 -59.61 4.34
CA ALA A 19 22.87 -60.05 3.07
C ALA A 19 21.82 -58.97 2.65
N LEU A 20 21.70 -58.49 1.40
CA LEU A 20 21.36 -59.13 0.11
C LEU A 20 19.85 -59.25 -0.14
N HIS A 21 19.26 -58.29 -0.88
CA HIS A 21 18.10 -58.43 -1.79
C HIS A 21 18.06 -57.15 -2.68
N ARG A 22 18.35 -57.17 -3.99
CA ARG A 22 17.52 -57.58 -5.17
C ARG A 22 16.42 -56.53 -5.47
N SER A 23 16.28 -55.95 -6.68
CA SER A 23 16.53 -56.45 -8.06
C SER A 23 17.37 -55.52 -8.98
N LYS A 24 17.22 -55.60 -10.32
CA LYS A 24 18.14 -55.14 -11.38
C LYS A 24 17.42 -54.94 -12.74
N PHE A 25 18.00 -54.15 -13.65
CA PHE A 25 17.84 -54.15 -15.14
C PHE A 25 16.50 -53.63 -15.72
N LEU A 26 16.37 -53.13 -16.98
CA LEU A 26 17.30 -52.54 -17.98
C LEU A 26 16.48 -51.78 -19.10
N ASP A 27 17.17 -50.87 -19.82
CA ASP A 27 17.08 -50.46 -21.25
C ASP A 27 15.77 -50.08 -22.03
N SER A 28 15.84 -48.85 -22.58
CA SER A 28 15.56 -48.36 -23.96
C SER A 28 14.29 -48.69 -24.78
N ASP A 29 13.74 -47.61 -25.37
CA ASP A 29 13.21 -47.43 -26.75
C ASP A 29 12.30 -48.48 -27.43
N PHE A 30 11.09 -48.05 -27.86
CA PHE A 30 10.79 -47.83 -29.30
C PHE A 30 9.47 -47.03 -29.52
N ALA A 31 9.10 -46.80 -30.79
CA ALA A 31 8.13 -45.78 -31.24
C ALA A 31 6.65 -46.24 -31.41
N ALA A 32 5.77 -45.27 -31.71
CA ALA A 32 4.32 -45.39 -31.88
C ALA A 32 3.87 -45.96 -33.24
N PRO A 33 2.54 -46.18 -33.43
CA PRO A 33 1.86 -45.59 -34.60
C PRO A 33 0.43 -45.06 -34.35
N PHE A 34 0.06 -44.01 -35.12
CA PHE A 34 -1.25 -43.62 -35.75
C PHE A 34 -2.62 -43.95 -35.08
N SER A 35 -3.72 -43.19 -35.25
CA SER A 35 -4.10 -41.90 -35.90
C SER A 35 -5.48 -41.49 -35.28
N HIS A 36 -6.30 -40.48 -35.62
CA HIS A 36 -6.63 -39.53 -36.72
C HIS A 36 -7.31 -38.29 -36.03
N ASP A 37 -7.76 -37.14 -36.58
CA ASP A 37 -7.72 -36.38 -37.87
C ASP A 37 -8.32 -34.96 -37.57
N SER A 38 -8.44 -33.96 -38.46
CA SER A 38 -7.61 -33.44 -39.58
C SER A 38 -8.30 -32.21 -40.22
N PHE A 39 -7.69 -31.01 -40.12
CA PHE A 39 -7.82 -29.83 -41.02
C PHE A 39 -9.23 -29.17 -41.19
N HIS A 40 -9.43 -27.96 -41.78
CA HIS A 40 -8.64 -27.05 -42.65
C HIS A 40 -8.71 -25.58 -42.14
N LEU A 41 -7.64 -24.75 -42.23
CA LEU A 41 -7.23 -23.85 -43.34
C LEU A 41 -8.29 -22.78 -43.75
N ILE A 42 -7.92 -21.50 -43.90
CA ILE A 42 -7.38 -20.88 -45.14
C ILE A 42 -6.44 -19.68 -44.83
N ASN A 43 -5.57 -19.30 -45.79
CA ASN A 43 -4.69 -18.11 -45.78
C ASN A 43 -4.54 -17.56 -47.24
N PHE A 44 -3.81 -16.44 -47.45
CA PHE A 44 -3.52 -15.72 -48.73
C PHE A 44 -4.68 -14.89 -49.35
N SER A 45 -4.46 -13.79 -50.12
CA SER A 45 -3.28 -12.88 -50.27
C SER A 45 -3.54 -11.62 -51.15
N ARG A 46 -2.72 -10.56 -50.96
CA ARG A 46 -2.15 -9.58 -51.93
C ARG A 46 -3.00 -8.94 -53.07
N ARG A 47 -3.05 -7.59 -53.09
CA ARG A 47 -2.60 -6.61 -54.16
C ARG A 47 -3.36 -5.27 -54.01
N PHE A 48 -3.08 -4.18 -54.76
CA PHE A 48 -1.89 -3.31 -54.97
C PHE A 48 -2.34 -2.11 -55.87
N SER A 49 -1.52 -1.06 -56.06
CA SER A 49 -1.79 0.20 -56.82
C SER A 49 -2.53 1.27 -55.98
N GLU A 50 -2.09 2.54 -55.83
CA GLU A 50 -1.55 3.56 -56.76
C GLU A 50 -2.62 4.17 -57.70
N GLN A 51 -2.73 5.50 -57.89
CA GLN A 51 -1.73 6.56 -57.70
C GLN A 51 -2.33 7.98 -57.46
N GLY A 52 -1.49 8.88 -56.90
CA GLY A 52 -1.56 10.35 -57.05
C GLY A 52 -2.41 11.15 -56.05
N ILE A 53 -2.30 12.48 -55.95
CA ILE A 53 -1.24 13.40 -56.46
C ILE A 53 -1.20 14.70 -55.60
N CYS A 54 -0.21 15.57 -55.75
CA CYS A 54 0.09 16.70 -54.83
C CYS A 54 0.03 18.09 -55.51
N LEU A 55 -0.28 19.15 -54.74
CA LEU A 55 0.31 20.49 -54.91
C LEU A 55 0.22 21.36 -53.63
N SER A 56 1.11 22.34 -53.49
CA SER A 56 1.36 23.11 -52.25
C SER A 56 1.61 24.59 -52.53
N ARG A 57 1.21 25.49 -51.60
CA ARG A 57 1.85 26.81 -51.40
C ARG A 57 1.47 27.51 -50.08
N LYS A 58 2.48 27.73 -49.23
CA LYS A 58 2.66 28.90 -48.35
C LYS A 58 3.82 29.74 -48.98
N LYS A 59 4.08 31.02 -48.70
CA LYS A 59 3.60 31.98 -47.67
C LYS A 59 3.92 33.45 -48.11
N ASN A 60 3.40 34.43 -47.36
CA ASN A 60 3.78 35.87 -47.30
C ASN A 60 3.41 36.70 -48.56
N ILE A 61 3.07 38.01 -48.46
CA ILE A 61 3.87 39.22 -48.08
C ILE A 61 2.85 40.38 -47.83
N LEU A 62 2.92 41.33 -46.86
CA LEU A 62 3.89 41.61 -45.76
C LEU A 62 3.33 42.45 -44.54
N PHE A 63 3.59 43.77 -44.47
CA PHE A 63 3.35 44.74 -43.35
C PHE A 63 1.89 45.25 -43.23
N ALA A 64 1.30 45.65 -42.07
CA ALA A 64 1.68 46.55 -40.94
C ALA A 64 1.71 48.06 -41.31
N SER A 65 1.30 49.06 -40.50
CA SER A 65 1.12 49.18 -39.03
C SER A 65 0.11 50.34 -38.68
N VAL A 66 -0.91 50.16 -37.80
CA VAL A 66 -1.01 50.63 -36.39
C VAL A 66 -1.71 52.01 -36.12
N ASN A 67 -2.45 52.09 -34.99
CA ASN A 67 -3.20 53.22 -34.36
C ASN A 67 -4.51 53.70 -35.03
N GLY A 68 -5.59 54.01 -34.28
CA GLY A 68 -5.82 53.81 -32.84
C GLY A 68 -7.20 54.28 -32.31
N THR A 69 -7.61 53.74 -31.15
CA THR A 69 -8.61 54.24 -30.16
C THR A 69 -9.99 54.78 -30.64
N ASN A 70 -11.04 53.95 -30.54
CA ASN A 70 -12.11 54.10 -29.54
C ASN A 70 -13.33 53.18 -29.80
N ALA A 71 -13.63 52.27 -28.88
CA ALA A 71 -14.91 51.58 -28.75
C ALA A 71 -15.15 51.22 -27.28
N VAL A 72 -16.34 51.51 -26.75
CA VAL A 72 -16.68 51.30 -25.34
C VAL A 72 -17.33 49.93 -25.15
N SER A 73 -17.01 49.26 -24.04
CA SER A 73 -17.51 47.93 -23.66
C SER A 73 -19.01 47.91 -23.36
N PRO A 74 -19.63 46.72 -23.46
CA PRO A 74 -20.34 46.17 -22.32
C PRO A 74 -19.41 45.32 -21.45
N THR A 75 -19.46 45.51 -20.13
CA THR A 75 -18.56 44.85 -19.17
C THR A 75 -18.93 43.37 -19.00
N PRO A 76 -17.96 42.43 -19.01
CA PRO A 76 -18.22 41.03 -18.67
C PRO A 76 -18.58 40.91 -17.18
N LEU A 77 -19.75 40.35 -16.89
CA LEU A 77 -20.18 40.09 -15.52
C LEU A 77 -19.62 38.73 -15.08
N LYS A 78 -18.73 38.74 -14.09
CA LYS A 78 -18.11 37.54 -13.54
C LYS A 78 -19.07 36.78 -12.62
N SER A 79 -19.08 35.46 -12.76
CA SER A 79 -19.12 34.54 -11.63
C SER A 79 -18.33 33.29 -12.02
N ASP A 80 -17.18 33.09 -11.39
CA ASP A 80 -16.51 31.78 -11.35
C ASP A 80 -17.33 30.83 -10.44
N GLN A 81 -17.15 29.50 -10.58
CA GLN A 81 -18.08 28.41 -10.15
C GLN A 81 -19.19 28.14 -11.20
N ASP A 82 -19.38 26.93 -11.74
CA ASP A 82 -18.70 25.64 -11.54
C ASP A 82 -18.29 25.00 -12.88
N ALA A 83 -17.11 24.35 -12.90
CA ALA A 83 -16.65 23.53 -14.03
C ALA A 83 -16.74 22.01 -13.76
N ASP A 84 -16.89 21.61 -12.49
CA ASP A 84 -16.88 20.22 -12.02
C ASP A 84 -18.25 19.75 -11.48
N TYR A 85 -19.34 20.47 -11.79
CA TYR A 85 -20.69 20.06 -11.36
C TYR A 85 -21.21 18.87 -12.18
N ILE A 86 -21.00 17.66 -11.65
CA ILE A 86 -21.68 16.44 -12.12
C ILE A 86 -23.15 16.54 -11.67
N PRO A 87 -24.13 16.53 -12.59
CA PRO A 87 -25.54 16.49 -12.20
C PRO A 87 -25.88 15.12 -11.58
N MET A 88 -26.73 15.10 -10.56
CA MET A 88 -27.23 13.87 -9.94
C MET A 88 -28.70 13.61 -10.34
N PRO A 89 -29.07 12.40 -10.81
CA PRO A 89 -30.44 12.09 -11.15
C PRO A 89 -31.27 11.85 -9.90
N HIS A 90 -32.30 12.67 -9.72
CA HIS A 90 -33.18 12.59 -8.58
C HIS A 90 -34.64 12.42 -9.05
N VAL A 91 -35.29 11.40 -8.50
CA VAL A 91 -36.66 10.96 -8.82
C VAL A 91 -37.48 11.02 -7.55
N LEU A 92 -38.41 11.97 -7.49
CA LEU A 92 -39.44 12.06 -6.46
C LEU A 92 -40.73 11.40 -6.96
N ILE A 93 -41.33 10.58 -6.12
CA ILE A 93 -42.69 10.08 -6.26
C ILE A 93 -43.52 10.73 -5.16
N ASP A 94 -44.57 11.43 -5.55
CA ASP A 94 -45.49 12.15 -4.67
C ASP A 94 -46.89 11.54 -4.81
N GLN A 95 -47.42 11.08 -3.67
CA GLN A 95 -48.72 10.42 -3.54
C GLN A 95 -49.73 11.27 -2.77
N ASP A 96 -49.36 12.46 -2.32
CA ASP A 96 -50.18 13.28 -1.41
C ASP A 96 -50.78 14.49 -2.13
N SER A 97 -50.06 15.08 -3.09
CA SER A 97 -50.50 16.29 -3.82
C SER A 97 -51.65 16.06 -4.82
N ASN A 98 -52.07 14.81 -5.05
CA ASN A 98 -53.17 14.49 -5.96
C ASN A 98 -53.86 13.16 -5.58
N SER A 99 -55.19 13.14 -5.61
CA SER A 99 -56.00 11.94 -5.29
C SER A 99 -56.09 10.94 -6.43
N ASP A 100 -55.99 11.40 -7.67
CA ASP A 100 -56.46 10.67 -8.86
C ASP A 100 -55.31 10.08 -9.68
N ALA A 101 -54.11 10.68 -9.59
CA ALA A 101 -52.89 10.26 -10.27
C ALA A 101 -51.66 10.39 -9.35
N THR A 102 -50.65 9.54 -9.58
CA THR A 102 -49.36 9.62 -8.88
C THR A 102 -48.49 10.67 -9.57
N ILE A 103 -47.82 11.55 -8.82
CA ILE A 103 -46.92 12.55 -9.42
C ILE A 103 -45.49 12.01 -9.40
N VAL A 104 -44.83 12.01 -10.55
CA VAL A 104 -43.39 11.72 -10.66
C VAL A 104 -42.67 12.98 -11.08
N GLN A 105 -41.74 13.46 -10.24
CA GLN A 105 -40.88 14.60 -10.53
C GLN A 105 -39.45 14.15 -10.77
N LEU A 106 -38.92 14.51 -11.94
CA LEU A 106 -37.56 14.27 -12.38
C LEU A 106 -36.78 15.59 -12.41
N SER A 107 -35.55 15.59 -11.91
CA SER A 107 -34.65 16.73 -12.02
C SER A 107 -33.33 16.32 -12.68
N PHE A 108 -33.41 15.86 -13.94
CA PHE A 108 -32.27 15.33 -14.68
C PHE A 108 -32.48 15.29 -16.19
N GLY A 109 -31.40 15.50 -16.94
CA GLY A 109 -31.37 15.39 -18.40
C GLY A 109 -32.11 16.53 -19.12
N ASP A 110 -31.51 17.02 -20.20
CA ASP A 110 -32.17 17.96 -21.12
C ASP A 110 -32.33 17.43 -22.54
N ARG A 111 -31.86 16.21 -22.77
CA ARG A 111 -31.87 15.53 -24.06
C ARG A 111 -33.26 14.96 -24.33
N LEU A 112 -33.87 15.38 -25.44
CA LEU A 112 -35.18 14.89 -25.90
C LEU A 112 -35.27 13.35 -25.96
N GLY A 113 -34.16 12.66 -26.24
CA GLY A 113 -34.09 11.19 -26.21
C GLY A 113 -34.34 10.58 -24.82
N ALA A 114 -33.82 11.18 -23.75
CA ALA A 114 -34.03 10.68 -22.38
C ALA A 114 -35.51 10.78 -21.96
N LEU A 115 -36.20 11.84 -22.41
CA LEU A 115 -37.64 12.01 -22.23
C LEU A 115 -38.43 10.95 -23.00
N ILE A 116 -38.05 10.66 -24.25
CA ILE A 116 -38.71 9.64 -25.09
C ILE A 116 -38.54 8.23 -24.50
N ASP A 117 -37.32 7.84 -24.12
CA ASP A 117 -37.05 6.54 -23.51
C ASP A 117 -37.77 6.38 -22.17
N THR A 118 -37.87 7.45 -21.37
CA THR A 118 -38.67 7.47 -20.14
C THR A 118 -40.15 7.24 -20.40
N MET A 119 -40.74 7.90 -21.41
CA MET A 119 -42.15 7.72 -21.79
C MET A 119 -42.43 6.30 -22.30
N ASN A 120 -41.55 5.75 -23.12
CA ASN A 120 -41.67 4.36 -23.61
C ASN A 120 -41.62 3.37 -22.44
N ALA A 121 -40.67 3.51 -21.52
CA ALA A 121 -40.54 2.57 -20.41
C ALA A 121 -41.68 2.68 -19.37
N LEU A 122 -42.26 3.86 -19.17
CA LEU A 122 -43.49 4.01 -18.37
C LEU A 122 -44.67 3.26 -19.04
N LYS A 123 -44.82 3.39 -20.36
CA LYS A 123 -45.84 2.67 -21.13
C LYS A 123 -45.63 1.16 -21.09
N ASP A 124 -44.39 0.68 -21.19
CA ASP A 124 -44.04 -0.74 -21.13
C ASP A 124 -44.26 -1.34 -19.72
N LEU A 125 -44.27 -0.50 -18.67
CA LEU A 125 -44.72 -0.87 -17.31
C LEU A 125 -46.26 -0.90 -17.16
N GLY A 126 -47.03 -0.66 -18.22
CA GLY A 126 -48.50 -0.64 -18.18
C GLY A 126 -49.08 0.63 -17.55
N LEU A 127 -48.42 1.78 -17.78
CA LEU A 127 -48.80 3.08 -17.22
C LEU A 127 -49.14 4.06 -18.35
N ASP A 128 -50.01 5.02 -18.06
CA ASP A 128 -50.30 6.17 -18.91
C ASP A 128 -49.84 7.47 -18.23
N VAL A 129 -49.55 8.49 -19.03
CA VAL A 129 -49.06 9.80 -18.57
C VAL A 129 -50.10 10.87 -18.88
N ALA A 130 -51.12 10.95 -18.04
CA ALA A 130 -52.29 11.83 -18.20
C ALA A 130 -51.93 13.33 -18.30
N LYS A 131 -50.78 13.76 -17.75
CA LYS A 131 -50.27 15.13 -17.88
C LYS A 131 -48.76 15.18 -17.70
N GLY A 132 -48.09 16.02 -18.50
CA GLY A 132 -46.68 16.37 -18.34
C GLY A 132 -46.46 17.88 -18.21
N THR A 133 -45.37 18.31 -17.58
CA THR A 133 -44.94 19.72 -17.52
C THR A 133 -43.42 19.77 -17.39
N VAL A 134 -42.75 20.58 -18.22
CA VAL A 134 -41.28 20.73 -18.23
C VAL A 134 -40.95 22.19 -17.87
N ASN A 135 -40.26 22.39 -16.74
CA ASN A 135 -39.78 23.69 -16.30
C ASN A 135 -38.28 23.82 -16.61
N THR A 136 -37.91 24.89 -17.31
CA THR A 136 -36.54 25.16 -17.78
C THR A 136 -35.88 26.37 -17.13
N GLU A 137 -36.41 26.83 -16.00
CA GLU A 137 -35.85 27.94 -15.22
C GLU A 137 -34.86 27.41 -14.17
N GLY A 138 -33.61 27.89 -14.23
CA GLY A 138 -32.50 27.44 -13.37
C GLY A 138 -31.52 26.49 -14.06
N SER A 139 -30.46 26.10 -13.34
CA SER A 139 -29.40 25.21 -13.84
C SER A 139 -29.82 23.74 -13.95
N VAL A 140 -30.86 23.32 -13.22
CA VAL A 140 -31.40 21.96 -13.22
C VAL A 140 -32.82 21.98 -13.76
N LYS A 141 -33.03 21.45 -14.97
CA LYS A 141 -34.36 21.36 -15.59
C LYS A 141 -35.21 20.33 -14.83
N GLN A 142 -36.46 20.68 -14.54
CA GLN A 142 -37.38 19.83 -13.78
C GLN A 142 -38.57 19.43 -14.65
N THR A 143 -38.82 18.13 -14.75
CA THR A 143 -39.98 17.59 -15.46
C THR A 143 -40.91 16.89 -14.48
N LYS A 144 -42.21 17.18 -14.55
CA LYS A 144 -43.25 16.53 -13.75
C LYS A 144 -44.22 15.78 -14.63
N PHE A 145 -44.55 14.55 -14.23
CA PHE A 145 -45.56 13.69 -14.84
C PHE A 145 -46.65 13.36 -13.83
N PHE A 146 -47.88 13.21 -14.32
CA PHE A 146 -49.01 12.65 -13.60
C PHE A 146 -49.28 11.29 -14.25
N ILE A 147 -49.07 10.21 -13.51
CA ILE A 147 -49.15 8.84 -14.02
C ILE A 147 -50.34 8.07 -13.43
N THR A 148 -50.92 7.20 -14.23
CA THR A 148 -52.01 6.30 -13.88
C THR A 148 -51.77 4.91 -14.47
N ARG A 149 -52.39 3.87 -13.91
CA ARG A 149 -52.34 2.51 -14.44
C ARG A 149 -53.21 2.41 -15.69
N LEU A 150 -52.63 1.94 -16.81
CA LEU A 150 -53.26 1.93 -18.15
C LEU A 150 -54.51 1.03 -18.23
N ASP A 151 -54.58 0.01 -17.38
CA ASP A 151 -55.68 -0.96 -17.30
C ASP A 151 -56.94 -0.45 -16.59
N THR A 152 -56.81 0.59 -15.75
CA THR A 152 -57.83 1.00 -14.77
C THR A 152 -58.05 2.50 -14.69
N GLY A 153 -57.15 3.31 -15.27
CA GLY A 153 -57.20 4.78 -15.23
C GLY A 153 -56.98 5.37 -13.83
N ARG A 154 -56.50 4.57 -12.87
CA ARG A 154 -56.31 4.97 -11.47
C ARG A 154 -54.86 5.28 -11.13
N LYS A 155 -54.66 6.04 -10.06
CA LYS A 155 -53.41 6.25 -9.33
C LYS A 155 -52.63 4.94 -9.10
N VAL A 156 -51.30 5.05 -8.99
CA VAL A 156 -50.40 3.92 -8.73
C VAL A 156 -50.13 3.85 -7.24
N GLU A 157 -50.71 2.87 -6.54
CA GLU A 157 -50.59 2.75 -5.07
C GLU A 157 -49.74 1.55 -4.62
N ASP A 158 -49.40 0.65 -5.54
CA ASP A 158 -48.59 -0.55 -5.32
C ASP A 158 -47.10 -0.20 -5.10
N PRO A 159 -46.51 -0.43 -3.90
CA PRO A 159 -45.12 -0.09 -3.60
C PRO A 159 -44.09 -0.76 -4.54
N ASP A 160 -44.32 -2.01 -4.93
CA ASP A 160 -43.40 -2.76 -5.81
C ASP A 160 -43.39 -2.16 -7.22
N LEU A 161 -44.53 -1.66 -7.69
CA LEU A 161 -44.64 -0.94 -8.95
C LEU A 161 -44.03 0.47 -8.86
N LEU A 162 -44.14 1.15 -7.72
CA LEU A 162 -43.57 2.49 -7.50
C LEU A 162 -42.04 2.48 -7.49
N GLU A 163 -41.41 1.55 -6.78
CA GLU A 163 -39.94 1.42 -6.84
C GLU A 163 -39.48 0.86 -8.20
N ARG A 164 -40.29 0.04 -8.88
CA ARG A 164 -40.01 -0.37 -10.28
C ARG A 164 -40.07 0.81 -11.25
N ILE A 165 -40.98 1.77 -11.05
CA ILE A 165 -41.01 3.04 -11.78
C ILE A 165 -39.73 3.83 -11.49
N ARG A 166 -39.38 4.00 -10.21
CA ARG A 166 -38.19 4.75 -9.77
C ARG A 166 -36.91 4.21 -10.40
N LEU A 167 -36.67 2.91 -10.29
CA LEU A 167 -35.48 2.23 -10.82
C LEU A 167 -35.43 2.23 -12.35
N THR A 168 -36.56 1.98 -13.02
CA THR A 168 -36.65 2.05 -14.50
C THR A 168 -36.26 3.43 -15.02
N ILE A 169 -36.75 4.49 -14.36
CA ILE A 169 -36.41 5.87 -14.73
C ILE A 169 -34.92 6.15 -14.46
N ILE A 170 -34.40 5.82 -13.27
CA ILE A 170 -32.98 6.04 -12.95
C ILE A 170 -32.05 5.36 -13.97
N ASN A 171 -32.32 4.11 -14.35
CA ASN A 171 -31.53 3.38 -15.34
C ASN A 171 -31.59 4.04 -16.74
N ASN A 172 -32.77 4.48 -17.18
CA ASN A 172 -32.92 5.21 -18.44
C ASN A 172 -32.20 6.56 -18.43
N LEU A 173 -32.14 7.25 -17.29
CA LEU A 173 -31.44 8.52 -17.15
C LEU A 173 -29.91 8.31 -17.16
N LEU A 174 -29.39 7.32 -16.44
CA LEU A 174 -27.96 6.94 -16.44
C LEU A 174 -27.42 6.60 -17.84
N LYS A 175 -28.22 5.95 -18.69
CA LYS A 175 -27.88 5.65 -20.09
C LYS A 175 -27.42 6.89 -20.89
N TYR A 176 -27.90 8.08 -20.54
CA TYR A 176 -27.50 9.33 -21.20
C TYR A 176 -26.42 10.11 -20.44
N HIS A 177 -26.19 9.78 -19.16
CA HIS A 177 -25.29 10.49 -18.26
C HIS A 177 -24.52 9.49 -17.37
N PRO A 178 -23.58 8.70 -17.94
CA PRO A 178 -22.80 7.72 -17.19
C PRO A 178 -21.93 8.37 -16.11
N GLU A 179 -21.58 9.65 -16.24
CA GLU A 179 -20.85 10.45 -15.24
C GLU A 179 -21.51 10.44 -13.85
N SER A 180 -22.83 10.32 -13.78
CA SER A 180 -23.58 10.29 -12.52
C SER A 180 -23.62 8.91 -11.85
N SER A 181 -23.21 7.84 -12.55
CA SER A 181 -23.36 6.46 -12.07
C SER A 181 -22.49 6.15 -10.84
N GLU A 182 -21.34 6.81 -10.72
CA GLU A 182 -20.41 6.62 -9.60
C GLU A 182 -20.97 7.22 -8.30
N GLN A 183 -21.61 8.40 -8.38
CA GLN A 183 -22.29 9.02 -7.23
C GLN A 183 -23.53 8.24 -6.78
N LEU A 184 -24.30 7.66 -7.72
CA LEU A 184 -25.43 6.80 -7.35
C LEU A 184 -25.00 5.52 -6.62
N ALA A 185 -23.86 4.94 -6.99
CA ALA A 185 -23.29 3.78 -6.30
C ALA A 185 -22.88 4.09 -4.85
N MET A 186 -22.70 5.38 -4.50
CA MET A 186 -22.46 5.85 -3.13
C MET A 186 -23.74 6.10 -2.31
N GLY A 187 -24.93 5.96 -2.91
CA GLY A 187 -26.21 5.90 -2.21
C GLY A 187 -26.92 7.24 -1.90
N GLU A 188 -26.34 8.39 -2.25
CA GLU A 188 -26.88 9.71 -1.85
C GLU A 188 -28.25 10.06 -2.47
N ALA A 189 -28.69 9.38 -3.53
CA ALA A 189 -29.92 9.72 -4.26
C ALA A 189 -31.22 9.09 -3.72
N PHE A 190 -31.15 8.22 -2.71
CA PHE A 190 -32.33 7.55 -2.14
C PHE A 190 -33.08 8.49 -1.17
N GLY A 191 -33.71 9.51 -1.76
CA GLY A 191 -34.51 10.50 -1.04
C GLY A 191 -35.68 9.89 -0.29
N ILE A 192 -35.49 9.68 1.01
CA ILE A 192 -36.51 9.79 2.05
C ILE A 192 -36.18 11.08 2.81
N LYS A 193 -36.98 12.14 2.62
CA LYS A 193 -36.75 13.39 3.35
C LYS A 193 -37.14 13.18 4.81
N ALA A 194 -36.15 13.00 5.69
CA ALA A 194 -36.37 12.75 7.10
C ALA A 194 -37.28 13.83 7.74
N PRO A 195 -38.22 13.45 8.61
CA PRO A 195 -39.17 14.40 9.21
C PRO A 195 -38.44 15.45 10.03
N GLU A 196 -38.85 16.72 9.90
CA GLU A 196 -38.13 17.90 10.45
C GLU A 196 -38.20 18.03 11.98
N LYS A 197 -38.66 16.99 12.69
CA LYS A 197 -38.52 16.81 14.13
C LYS A 197 -37.71 15.56 14.44
N LYS A 198 -36.43 15.76 14.81
CA LYS A 198 -35.79 14.84 15.76
C LYS A 198 -36.47 15.02 17.11
N LEU A 199 -37.27 14.04 17.51
CA LEU A 199 -37.63 13.88 18.92
C LEU A 199 -36.44 13.23 19.61
N ASP A 200 -35.79 14.00 20.49
CA ASP A 200 -34.60 13.57 21.22
C ASP A 200 -35.03 12.64 22.36
N VAL A 201 -35.07 11.34 22.06
CA VAL A 201 -35.40 10.27 23.02
C VAL A 201 -34.20 9.33 23.09
N ASP A 202 -33.50 9.35 24.23
CA ASP A 202 -32.39 8.43 24.52
C ASP A 202 -32.93 7.00 24.75
N ILE A 203 -33.31 6.33 23.66
CA ILE A 203 -33.68 4.91 23.64
C ILE A 203 -32.38 4.10 23.79
N ALA A 204 -32.08 3.71 25.02
CA ALA A 204 -30.92 2.88 25.31
C ALA A 204 -31.03 1.51 24.60
N THR A 205 -29.99 1.14 23.85
CA THR A 205 -29.91 -0.14 23.15
C THR A 205 -29.71 -1.29 24.14
N HIS A 206 -30.65 -2.25 24.14
CA HIS A 206 -30.59 -3.47 24.95
C HIS A 206 -30.43 -4.68 24.02
N ILE A 207 -29.40 -5.50 24.24
CA ILE A 207 -29.12 -6.69 23.44
C ILE A 207 -28.96 -7.89 24.37
N HIS A 208 -29.67 -8.97 24.08
CA HIS A 208 -29.67 -10.19 24.88
C HIS A 208 -29.59 -11.43 23.99
N VAL A 209 -28.56 -12.26 24.20
CA VAL A 209 -28.47 -13.60 23.62
C VAL A 209 -28.97 -14.61 24.66
N LYS A 210 -29.88 -15.50 24.25
CA LYS A 210 -30.47 -16.57 25.08
C LYS A 210 -30.35 -17.92 24.35
N GLU A 211 -30.43 -19.02 25.09
CA GLU A 211 -30.57 -20.36 24.48
C GLU A 211 -31.95 -20.52 23.86
N ASP A 212 -32.02 -21.20 22.71
CA ASP A 212 -33.25 -21.45 21.94
C ASP A 212 -33.26 -22.90 21.39
N GLY A 213 -32.87 -23.82 22.27
CA GLY A 213 -32.69 -25.24 21.96
C GLY A 213 -31.24 -25.60 21.57
N PRO A 214 -30.98 -26.89 21.30
CA PRO A 214 -29.62 -27.45 21.28
C PRO A 214 -28.77 -27.08 20.05
N LYS A 215 -29.29 -26.27 19.12
CA LYS A 215 -28.63 -25.93 17.85
C LYS A 215 -28.58 -24.44 17.52
N ARG A 216 -29.26 -23.59 18.29
CA ARG A 216 -29.47 -22.18 17.96
C ARG A 216 -29.65 -21.33 19.23
N SER A 217 -29.44 -20.04 19.08
CA SER A 217 -29.59 -19.02 20.12
C SER A 217 -30.57 -17.97 19.65
N LEU A 218 -31.30 -17.37 20.59
CA LEU A 218 -32.15 -16.22 20.32
C LEU A 218 -31.36 -14.93 20.63
N LEU A 219 -31.03 -14.18 19.59
CA LEU A 219 -30.48 -12.82 19.68
C LEU A 219 -31.65 -11.82 19.64
N TYR A 220 -31.93 -11.19 20.77
CA TYR A 220 -32.92 -10.13 20.93
C TYR A 220 -32.23 -8.77 20.92
N ILE A 221 -32.72 -7.82 20.13
CA ILE A 221 -32.19 -6.46 19.97
C ILE A 221 -33.34 -5.47 20.14
N GLU A 222 -33.22 -4.55 21.10
CA GLU A 222 -34.17 -3.46 21.33
C GLU A 222 -33.42 -2.13 21.27
N THR A 223 -33.77 -1.25 20.32
CA THR A 223 -32.97 -0.04 20.00
C THR A 223 -33.80 1.03 19.29
N ALA A 224 -33.30 2.27 19.22
CA ALA A 224 -33.91 3.31 18.37
C ALA A 224 -33.96 2.87 16.89
N ASP A 225 -35.15 2.89 16.30
CA ASP A 225 -35.34 2.59 14.88
C ASP A 225 -34.79 3.73 14.00
N ARG A 226 -34.22 3.37 12.84
CA ARG A 226 -33.70 4.29 11.83
C ARG A 226 -33.62 3.63 10.44
N PRO A 227 -33.74 4.41 9.35
CA PRO A 227 -33.43 3.92 8.01
C PRO A 227 -32.04 3.26 7.97
N GLY A 228 -31.98 2.03 7.44
CA GLY A 228 -30.76 1.24 7.32
C GLY A 228 -30.42 0.33 8.51
N LEU A 229 -31.07 0.47 9.68
CA LEU A 229 -30.76 -0.30 10.89
C LEU A 229 -30.67 -1.82 10.64
N LEU A 230 -31.71 -2.39 10.02
CA LEU A 230 -31.76 -3.83 9.73
C LEU A 230 -30.63 -4.28 8.79
N VAL A 231 -30.21 -3.43 7.85
CA VAL A 231 -29.09 -3.73 6.94
C VAL A 231 -27.75 -3.71 7.69
N GLU A 232 -27.57 -2.79 8.64
CA GLU A 232 -26.40 -2.75 9.51
C GLU A 232 -26.33 -3.99 10.43
N ILE A 233 -27.45 -4.42 10.99
CA ILE A 233 -27.56 -5.64 11.82
C ILE A 233 -27.25 -6.89 10.97
N MET A 234 -27.88 -7.05 9.80
CA MET A 234 -27.61 -8.17 8.89
C MET A 234 -26.15 -8.22 8.44
N LYS A 235 -25.54 -7.06 8.15
CA LYS A 235 -24.13 -7.00 7.81
C LYS A 235 -23.24 -7.47 8.97
N ILE A 236 -23.48 -7.03 10.21
CA ILE A 236 -22.69 -7.46 11.37
C ILE A 236 -22.81 -8.98 11.61
N ILE A 237 -24.00 -9.56 11.45
CA ILE A 237 -24.22 -10.99 11.62
C ILE A 237 -23.48 -11.78 10.52
N ALA A 238 -23.50 -11.31 9.27
CA ALA A 238 -22.76 -11.89 8.16
C ALA A 238 -21.23 -11.74 8.30
N ASP A 239 -20.73 -10.56 8.72
CA ASP A 239 -19.30 -10.26 8.91
C ASP A 239 -18.69 -11.12 10.04
N VAL A 240 -19.49 -11.56 11.02
CA VAL A 240 -19.10 -12.49 12.09
C VAL A 240 -19.33 -13.97 11.69
N ASN A 241 -19.81 -14.22 10.48
CA ASN A 241 -20.13 -15.55 9.93
C ASN A 241 -21.10 -16.34 10.83
N VAL A 242 -22.19 -15.68 11.26
CA VAL A 242 -23.29 -16.29 12.01
C VAL A 242 -24.49 -16.49 11.07
N ASP A 243 -25.07 -17.68 11.10
CA ASP A 243 -26.21 -18.07 10.28
C ASP A 243 -27.52 -17.56 10.92
N VAL A 244 -28.44 -16.98 10.14
CA VAL A 244 -29.80 -16.62 10.59
C VAL A 244 -30.78 -17.68 10.08
N GLU A 245 -31.35 -18.46 10.98
CA GLU A 245 -32.33 -19.52 10.65
C GLU A 245 -33.74 -18.93 10.45
N SER A 246 -34.10 -17.90 11.21
CA SER A 246 -35.34 -17.13 11.07
C SER A 246 -35.26 -15.81 11.85
N ALA A 247 -36.10 -14.84 11.49
CA ALA A 247 -36.14 -13.53 12.13
C ALA A 247 -37.59 -13.06 12.33
N GLU A 248 -37.81 -12.26 13.38
CA GLU A 248 -39.04 -11.54 13.69
C GLU A 248 -38.65 -10.05 13.88
N ILE A 249 -39.09 -9.19 12.97
CA ILE A 249 -38.74 -7.76 12.92
C ILE A 249 -39.98 -6.96 13.28
N ASP A 250 -39.88 -6.04 14.22
CA ASP A 250 -41.03 -5.27 14.73
C ASP A 250 -40.60 -3.85 15.15
N THR A 251 -41.45 -2.85 14.91
CA THR A 251 -41.21 -1.44 15.26
C THR A 251 -42.36 -0.90 16.12
N GLU A 252 -42.13 -0.80 17.42
CA GLU A 252 -43.02 -0.12 18.36
C GLU A 252 -42.72 1.39 18.38
N GLY A 253 -43.28 2.12 17.42
CA GLY A 253 -43.29 3.59 17.37
C GLY A 253 -41.95 4.23 16.97
N LEU A 254 -40.98 4.22 17.88
CA LEU A 254 -39.58 4.67 17.63
C LEU A 254 -38.55 3.60 18.05
N VAL A 255 -39.01 2.44 18.52
CA VAL A 255 -38.15 1.34 19.02
C VAL A 255 -38.28 0.14 18.08
N ALA A 256 -37.18 -0.28 17.47
CA ALA A 256 -37.07 -1.57 16.80
C ALA A 256 -36.84 -2.67 17.84
N LYS A 257 -37.52 -3.82 17.70
CA LYS A 257 -37.58 -4.94 18.65
C LYS A 257 -37.34 -6.28 17.95
N ASP A 258 -36.18 -6.39 17.32
CA ASP A 258 -35.83 -7.49 16.45
C ASP A 258 -35.42 -8.75 17.23
N LYS A 259 -35.85 -9.91 16.73
CA LYS A 259 -35.48 -11.22 17.26
C LYS A 259 -34.91 -12.09 16.15
N PHE A 260 -33.68 -12.57 16.33
CA PHE A 260 -32.99 -13.42 15.37
C PHE A 260 -32.71 -14.79 15.99
N HIS A 261 -33.22 -15.84 15.35
CA HIS A 261 -32.87 -17.23 15.65
C HIS A 261 -31.58 -17.54 14.90
N VAL A 262 -30.46 -17.64 15.61
CA VAL A 262 -29.11 -17.68 15.03
C VAL A 262 -28.33 -18.92 15.44
N SER A 263 -27.52 -19.45 14.54
CA SER A 263 -26.57 -20.53 14.82
C SER A 263 -25.21 -20.27 14.17
N TYR A 264 -24.18 -20.99 14.60
CA TYR A 264 -22.83 -20.89 14.05
C TYR A 264 -22.37 -22.29 13.66
N GLY A 265 -22.35 -22.58 12.35
CA GLY A 265 -22.06 -23.94 11.86
C GLY A 265 -23.11 -24.98 12.28
N GLY A 266 -24.38 -24.55 12.46
CA GLY A 266 -25.49 -25.41 12.90
C GLY A 266 -25.50 -25.78 14.39
N ALA A 267 -24.78 -25.00 15.22
CA ALA A 267 -24.78 -25.10 16.68
C ALA A 267 -25.09 -23.75 17.35
N ALA A 268 -25.56 -23.78 18.60
CA ALA A 268 -25.86 -22.57 19.37
C ALA A 268 -24.61 -21.71 19.61
N LEU A 269 -24.77 -20.40 19.75
CA LEU A 269 -23.64 -19.49 19.97
C LEU A 269 -22.99 -19.76 21.33
N ASN A 270 -21.66 -19.94 21.34
CA ASN A 270 -20.90 -20.00 22.58
C ASN A 270 -20.80 -18.60 23.24
N SER A 271 -20.34 -18.55 24.50
CA SER A 271 -20.25 -17.31 25.27
C SER A 271 -19.39 -16.23 24.61
N SER A 272 -18.33 -16.61 23.89
CA SER A 272 -17.45 -15.68 23.20
C SER A 272 -18.13 -15.07 21.96
N LEU A 273 -18.79 -15.90 21.14
CA LEU A 273 -19.59 -15.43 20.00
C LEU A 273 -20.77 -14.55 20.45
N SER A 274 -21.43 -14.92 21.55
CA SER A 274 -22.49 -14.10 22.15
C SER A 274 -21.98 -12.73 22.60
N GLN A 275 -20.81 -12.66 23.24
CA GLN A 275 -20.18 -11.40 23.62
C GLN A 275 -19.77 -10.57 22.41
N ILE A 276 -19.22 -11.19 21.35
CA ILE A 276 -18.89 -10.53 20.08
C ILE A 276 -20.15 -9.89 19.49
N MET A 277 -21.25 -10.65 19.34
CA MET A 277 -22.51 -10.14 18.80
C MET A 277 -23.06 -8.96 19.61
N ILE A 278 -23.09 -9.09 20.95
CA ILE A 278 -23.51 -7.99 21.84
C ILE A 278 -22.64 -6.76 21.63
N VAL A 279 -21.31 -6.88 21.62
CA VAL A 279 -20.38 -5.76 21.49
C VAL A 279 -20.53 -5.06 20.14
N PHE A 280 -20.50 -5.79 19.02
CA PHE A 280 -20.60 -5.20 17.68
C PHE A 280 -21.95 -4.50 17.47
N ILE A 281 -23.06 -5.08 17.92
CA ILE A 281 -24.40 -4.49 17.77
C ILE A 281 -24.58 -3.31 18.75
N THR A 282 -23.97 -3.33 19.95
CA THR A 282 -24.01 -2.18 20.89
C THR A 282 -23.37 -0.93 20.26
N PHE A 283 -22.33 -1.09 19.44
CA PHE A 283 -21.74 0.05 18.72
C PHE A 283 -22.71 0.70 17.72
N LEU A 284 -23.66 -0.04 17.12
CA LEU A 284 -24.72 0.53 16.28
C LEU A 284 -25.68 1.43 17.07
N GLY A 285 -25.90 1.15 18.36
CA GLY A 285 -26.70 1.99 19.25
C GLY A 285 -26.01 3.32 19.55
N VAL A 286 -24.79 3.23 20.10
CA VAL A 286 -24.01 4.39 20.56
C VAL A 286 -23.68 5.38 19.44
N TRP A 287 -23.60 4.92 18.19
CA TRP A 287 -23.27 5.78 17.03
C TRP A 287 -24.48 6.49 16.40
N GLY A 288 -25.72 6.25 16.83
CA GLY A 288 -26.92 6.75 16.14
C GLY A 288 -27.05 8.27 15.94
N THR A 289 -26.28 9.12 16.66
CA THR A 289 -26.51 10.59 16.68
C THR A 289 -25.31 11.50 16.35
N LYS A 290 -24.06 11.01 16.22
CA LYS A 290 -22.84 11.88 16.21
C LYS A 290 -21.70 11.53 15.22
N VAL A 291 -21.97 10.79 14.13
CA VAL A 291 -20.91 10.18 13.29
C VAL A 291 -20.13 11.14 12.38
N GLN A 292 -20.75 12.19 11.84
CA GLN A 292 -20.29 12.85 10.61
C GLN A 292 -18.97 13.64 10.74
N THR A 293 -18.44 13.86 11.95
CA THR A 293 -17.14 14.53 12.18
C THR A 293 -16.06 13.63 12.80
N MET A 294 -16.40 12.47 13.36
CA MET A 294 -15.41 11.56 13.98
C MET A 294 -14.93 10.44 13.05
N SER A 295 -15.74 10.02 12.07
CA SER A 295 -15.40 8.90 11.17
C SER A 295 -14.10 9.13 10.39
N LEU A 296 -13.93 10.33 9.81
CA LEU A 296 -12.71 10.70 9.07
C LEU A 296 -11.48 10.76 9.99
N ALA A 297 -11.64 11.29 11.21
CA ALA A 297 -10.55 11.36 12.17
C ALA A 297 -10.08 9.96 12.59
N LEU A 298 -11.00 9.02 12.83
CA LEU A 298 -10.68 7.66 13.27
C LEU A 298 -10.13 6.78 12.14
N THR A 299 -10.60 6.93 10.90
CA THR A 299 -10.03 6.22 9.73
C THR A 299 -8.64 6.75 9.36
N VAL A 300 -8.41 8.07 9.43
CA VAL A 300 -7.05 8.65 9.32
C VAL A 300 -6.15 8.19 10.47
N LEU A 301 -6.70 8.04 11.69
CA LEU A 301 -5.95 7.44 12.80
C LEU A 301 -5.58 5.98 12.50
N PHE A 302 -6.51 5.16 11.99
CA PHE A 302 -6.26 3.74 11.70
C PHE A 302 -5.26 3.55 10.55
N PHE A 303 -5.42 4.28 9.44
CA PHE A 303 -4.45 4.26 8.34
C PHE A 303 -3.09 4.81 8.76
N GLY A 304 -3.05 5.86 9.60
CA GLY A 304 -1.82 6.41 10.18
C GLY A 304 -1.13 5.42 11.13
N LEU A 305 -1.89 4.72 11.96
CA LEU A 305 -1.38 3.68 12.86
C LEU A 305 -0.84 2.48 12.06
N PHE A 306 -1.56 2.00 11.04
CA PHE A 306 -1.08 0.90 10.18
C PHE A 306 0.17 1.28 9.36
N HIS A 307 0.28 2.53 8.90
CA HIS A 307 1.50 3.03 8.25
C HIS A 307 2.66 3.27 9.24
N SER A 308 2.41 3.42 10.54
CA SER A 308 3.43 3.74 11.53
C SER A 308 4.18 2.54 12.13
N TYR A 309 3.71 1.31 11.93
CA TYR A 309 4.25 0.10 12.58
C TYR A 309 4.98 -0.89 11.66
N VAL A 310 5.57 -0.41 10.56
CA VAL A 310 6.69 -1.11 9.90
C VAL A 310 7.98 -0.28 10.04
N THR A 311 8.31 0.09 11.27
CA THR A 311 9.67 0.54 11.63
C THR A 311 10.62 -0.64 11.59
N LEU A 312 11.01 -1.06 10.38
CA LEU A 312 12.04 -2.07 10.15
C LEU A 312 13.32 -1.65 10.88
N ALA A 313 13.72 -2.45 11.87
CA ALA A 313 14.89 -2.17 12.68
C ALA A 313 16.20 -2.46 11.93
N SER A 314 16.16 -3.35 10.94
CA SER A 314 17.22 -3.70 9.99
C SER A 314 16.95 -3.12 8.60
N ASP A 315 17.81 -3.43 7.64
CA ASP A 315 17.43 -3.38 6.23
C ASP A 315 16.18 -4.27 5.98
N PRO A 316 15.32 -3.95 4.98
CA PRO A 316 14.20 -4.79 4.57
C PRO A 316 14.65 -6.10 3.92
N ASP A 317 13.89 -7.18 4.13
CA ASP A 317 14.09 -8.44 3.42
C ASP A 317 13.86 -8.30 1.90
N PRO A 318 14.62 -9.04 1.05
CA PRO A 318 14.44 -9.02 -0.40
C PRO A 318 13.11 -9.66 -0.82
N VAL A 319 12.34 -8.93 -1.63
CA VAL A 319 11.09 -9.43 -2.25
C VAL A 319 11.29 -10.12 -3.61
N ASN A 320 12.53 -10.20 -4.09
CA ASN A 320 12.96 -10.94 -5.30
C ASN A 320 14.41 -11.43 -5.07
N ASP A 321 14.84 -12.47 -5.79
CA ASP A 321 16.19 -13.06 -5.70
C ASP A 321 17.34 -12.04 -5.74
N PHE A 322 17.20 -10.95 -6.51
CA PHE A 322 18.14 -9.83 -6.56
C PHE A 322 17.49 -8.53 -7.07
N CYS A 323 18.08 -7.39 -6.71
CA CYS A 323 17.72 -6.06 -7.23
C CYS A 323 18.99 -5.19 -7.39
N VAL A 324 19.86 -5.51 -8.36
CA VAL A 324 21.11 -4.76 -8.60
C VAL A 324 20.82 -3.26 -8.77
N LEU A 325 21.44 -2.39 -7.98
CA LEU A 325 21.13 -0.95 -8.00
C LEU A 325 21.49 -0.26 -9.34
N ASN A 326 20.49 0.27 -10.04
CA ASN A 326 20.68 1.11 -11.21
C ASN A 326 20.99 2.56 -10.84
N ARG A 327 22.20 3.04 -11.16
CA ARG A 327 22.67 4.41 -10.89
C ARG A 327 22.23 5.46 -11.91
N SER A 328 21.54 5.08 -13.01
CA SER A 328 21.16 6.04 -14.06
C SER A 328 19.84 6.77 -13.82
N SER A 329 19.05 6.38 -12.82
CA SER A 329 17.79 7.05 -12.47
C SER A 329 17.99 8.08 -11.36
N ALA A 330 17.62 9.33 -11.62
CA ALA A 330 17.66 10.43 -10.64
C ALA A 330 16.41 10.48 -9.74
N THR A 331 15.86 9.31 -9.39
CA THR A 331 14.66 9.16 -8.55
C THR A 331 15.03 8.79 -7.11
N THR A 332 14.20 9.19 -6.15
CA THR A 332 14.42 8.94 -4.71
C THR A 332 14.21 7.48 -4.29
N SER A 333 13.54 6.68 -5.12
CA SER A 333 13.53 5.22 -5.04
C SER A 333 14.77 4.63 -5.72
N LEU A 334 15.54 3.81 -4.98
CA LEU A 334 16.65 3.01 -5.53
C LEU A 334 16.07 1.99 -6.53
N PRO A 335 16.28 2.15 -7.86
CA PRO A 335 15.62 1.28 -8.83
C PRO A 335 16.51 0.09 -9.17
N CYS A 336 15.90 -1.09 -9.33
CA CYS A 336 16.61 -2.26 -9.84
C CYS A 336 17.02 -2.04 -11.31
N LYS A 337 18.20 -2.54 -11.68
CA LYS A 337 18.60 -2.80 -13.07
C LYS A 337 17.65 -3.86 -13.65
N ASN A 338 17.25 -3.71 -14.91
CA ASN A 338 16.41 -4.71 -15.58
C ASN A 338 17.16 -6.06 -15.60
N SER A 339 16.49 -7.14 -15.17
CA SER A 339 17.08 -8.49 -15.07
C SER A 339 17.73 -8.96 -16.37
N SER A 340 17.18 -8.62 -17.53
CA SER A 340 17.74 -9.01 -18.85
C SER A 340 19.04 -8.28 -19.21
N LEU A 341 19.49 -7.33 -18.37
CA LEU A 341 20.75 -6.60 -18.50
C LEU A 341 21.73 -6.91 -17.37
N VAL A 342 21.37 -7.80 -16.43
CA VAL A 342 22.21 -8.21 -15.30
C VAL A 342 23.18 -9.30 -15.75
N THR A 343 24.44 -9.20 -15.33
CA THR A 343 25.50 -10.17 -15.66
C THR A 343 26.29 -10.58 -14.40
N VAL A 344 27.18 -11.57 -14.50
CA VAL A 344 27.97 -12.08 -13.36
C VAL A 344 28.83 -10.97 -12.74
N GLU A 345 29.26 -10.01 -13.55
CA GLU A 345 30.06 -8.85 -13.14
C GLU A 345 29.31 -7.91 -12.18
N ASP A 346 27.97 -7.85 -12.22
CA ASP A 346 27.16 -7.11 -11.24
C ASP A 346 27.23 -7.73 -9.83
N PHE A 347 27.65 -9.00 -9.72
CA PHE A 347 27.74 -9.79 -8.49
C PHE A 347 29.17 -10.09 -8.02
N VAL A 348 30.22 -9.56 -8.67
CA VAL A 348 31.63 -9.87 -8.32
C VAL A 348 32.44 -8.60 -8.02
N PHE A 349 32.63 -8.28 -6.74
CA PHE A 349 33.47 -7.15 -6.33
C PHE A 349 34.95 -7.52 -6.15
N SER A 350 35.81 -7.06 -7.07
CA SER A 350 37.27 -7.29 -7.01
C SER A 350 38.07 -6.28 -6.20
N GLY A 351 37.46 -5.20 -5.69
CA GLY A 351 38.20 -4.04 -5.15
C GLY A 351 38.97 -4.26 -3.84
N ILE A 352 38.68 -5.33 -3.09
CA ILE A 352 39.39 -5.66 -1.83
C ILE A 352 40.58 -6.62 -1.99
N LYS A 353 40.95 -7.00 -3.23
CA LYS A 353 42.10 -7.88 -3.51
C LYS A 353 43.42 -7.33 -2.95
N PHE A 354 43.58 -6.01 -2.96
CA PHE A 354 44.79 -5.32 -2.51
C PHE A 354 44.49 -4.30 -1.41
N ARG A 355 45.54 -3.86 -0.71
CA ARG A 355 45.49 -2.82 0.32
C ARG A 355 45.24 -1.43 -0.29
N GLY A 356 44.45 -0.60 0.38
CA GLY A 356 44.25 0.82 0.01
C GLY A 356 45.41 1.73 0.45
N LYS A 357 45.39 3.01 0.05
CA LYS A 357 46.37 3.98 0.54
C LYS A 357 46.12 4.31 2.03
N PHE A 358 47.16 4.24 2.86
CA PHE A 358 47.08 4.65 4.26
C PHE A 358 46.79 6.16 4.41
N SER A 359 45.97 6.49 5.40
CA SER A 359 45.70 7.86 5.88
C SER A 359 46.70 8.27 6.97
N GLU A 360 46.65 9.53 7.43
CA GLU A 360 47.46 10.03 8.55
C GLU A 360 47.29 9.25 9.86
N THR A 361 46.21 8.46 9.99
CA THR A 361 45.96 7.58 11.15
C THR A 361 46.59 6.20 11.02
N GLY A 362 47.33 5.92 9.94
CA GLY A 362 47.84 4.58 9.62
C GLY A 362 46.77 3.58 9.16
N LEU A 363 45.50 4.00 9.04
CA LEU A 363 44.41 3.19 8.51
C LEU A 363 44.24 3.39 7.00
N ALA A 364 44.05 2.29 6.27
CA ALA A 364 43.48 2.24 4.93
C ALA A 364 42.19 1.41 4.98
N SER A 365 41.07 1.93 4.45
CA SER A 365 39.76 1.29 4.53
C SER A 365 39.10 1.26 3.15
N ILE A 366 38.66 0.08 2.71
CA ILE A 366 37.94 -0.14 1.45
C ILE A 366 36.54 -0.67 1.80
N PRO A 367 35.51 0.20 1.83
CA PRO A 367 34.13 -0.23 2.08
C PRO A 367 33.55 -0.93 0.85
N VAL A 368 32.81 -2.01 1.09
CA VAL A 368 32.09 -2.80 0.09
C VAL A 368 30.62 -2.79 0.48
N ASN A 369 30.01 -1.61 0.35
CA ASN A 369 28.59 -1.36 0.60
C ASN A 369 27.87 -1.07 -0.73
N VAL A 370 26.54 -0.89 -0.72
CA VAL A 370 25.73 -0.69 -1.95
C VAL A 370 26.20 0.47 -2.84
N ASN A 371 26.79 1.52 -2.23
CA ASN A 371 27.33 2.68 -2.95
C ASN A 371 28.65 2.38 -3.69
N VAL A 372 29.27 1.23 -3.43
CA VAL A 372 30.50 0.75 -4.08
C VAL A 372 30.24 -0.52 -4.90
N PHE A 373 29.40 -1.43 -4.41
CA PHE A 373 29.04 -2.71 -5.03
C PHE A 373 27.50 -2.82 -5.19
N PRO A 374 26.95 -2.47 -6.37
CA PRO A 374 25.51 -2.41 -6.61
C PRO A 374 24.71 -3.71 -6.38
N GLY A 375 25.37 -4.88 -6.48
CA GLY A 375 24.75 -6.19 -6.28
C GLY A 375 24.28 -6.47 -4.85
N LEU A 376 24.74 -5.69 -3.86
CA LEU A 376 24.31 -5.81 -2.45
C LEU A 376 22.91 -5.22 -2.17
N ASN A 377 22.31 -4.53 -3.14
CA ASN A 377 21.04 -3.86 -2.94
C ASN A 377 19.90 -4.87 -2.71
N THR A 378 19.06 -4.62 -1.69
CA THR A 378 18.06 -5.51 -1.09
C THR A 378 18.58 -6.76 -0.38
N LEU A 379 19.90 -7.00 -0.34
CA LEU A 379 20.46 -8.21 0.29
C LEU A 379 20.84 -8.04 1.77
N GLY A 380 20.53 -6.88 2.37
CA GLY A 380 20.68 -6.65 3.81
C GLY A 380 22.11 -6.79 4.37
N MET A 381 23.15 -6.77 3.54
CA MET A 381 24.51 -7.06 3.98
C MET A 381 25.60 -6.28 3.23
N SER A 382 26.74 -6.05 3.89
CA SER A 382 27.93 -5.44 3.28
C SER A 382 29.23 -5.88 3.96
N MET A 383 30.38 -5.43 3.43
CA MET A 383 31.70 -5.75 3.98
C MET A 383 32.63 -4.52 4.02
N VAL A 384 33.75 -4.63 4.74
CA VAL A 384 34.86 -3.68 4.70
C VAL A 384 36.19 -4.43 4.80
N ARG A 385 37.18 -4.06 3.97
CA ARG A 385 38.58 -4.40 4.22
C ARG A 385 39.25 -3.22 4.94
N ALA A 386 39.85 -3.47 6.10
CA ALA A 386 40.62 -2.48 6.85
C ALA A 386 42.06 -2.98 7.02
N ASP A 387 43.02 -2.26 6.42
CA ASP A 387 44.45 -2.48 6.62
C ASP A 387 45.01 -1.40 7.57
N PHE A 388 45.92 -1.81 8.44
CA PHE A 388 46.55 -0.97 9.45
C PHE A 388 48.07 -1.03 9.31
N ASP A 389 48.73 0.12 9.27
CA ASP A 389 50.18 0.24 9.42
C ASP A 389 50.59 0.00 10.88
N VAL A 390 51.89 -0.09 11.17
CA VAL A 390 52.40 -0.24 12.55
C VAL A 390 51.94 0.94 13.42
N GLY A 391 51.26 0.66 14.53
CA GLY A 391 50.65 1.69 15.37
C GLY A 391 49.41 2.38 14.77
N GLY A 392 48.93 1.95 13.59
CA GLY A 392 47.76 2.52 12.92
C GLY A 392 46.46 2.32 13.70
N VAL A 393 45.54 3.29 13.63
CA VAL A 393 44.33 3.37 14.45
C VAL A 393 43.09 3.63 13.59
N ASN A 394 42.07 2.76 13.73
CA ASN A 394 40.70 3.12 13.40
C ASN A 394 40.06 3.73 14.65
N VAL A 395 39.95 5.06 14.63
CA VAL A 395 39.52 5.90 15.75
C VAL A 395 38.13 5.51 16.28
N PRO A 396 37.79 5.80 17.55
CA PRO A 396 36.46 5.52 18.10
C PRO A 396 35.33 5.95 17.17
N HIS A 397 34.49 5.01 16.78
CA HIS A 397 33.42 5.16 15.80
C HIS A 397 32.28 4.20 16.09
N PHE A 398 31.15 4.36 15.39
CA PHE A 398 30.05 3.39 15.41
C PHE A 398 29.34 3.29 14.06
N HIS A 399 28.62 2.18 13.90
CA HIS A 399 27.77 1.89 12.75
C HIS A 399 26.29 2.04 13.19
N PRO A 400 25.58 3.10 12.79
CA PRO A 400 24.24 3.40 13.30
C PRO A 400 23.16 2.40 12.86
N ARG A 401 23.37 1.69 11.74
CA ARG A 401 22.38 0.77 11.17
C ARG A 401 22.81 -0.70 11.16
N ALA A 402 24.03 -1.01 11.58
CA ALA A 402 24.54 -2.38 11.55
C ALA A 402 25.33 -2.79 12.79
N THR A 403 25.19 -4.06 13.14
CA THR A 403 26.17 -4.88 13.85
C THR A 403 27.34 -5.15 12.92
N GLU A 404 28.57 -5.19 13.43
CA GLU A 404 29.73 -5.67 12.66
C GLU A 404 30.24 -6.99 13.25
N ILE A 405 30.63 -7.93 12.39
CA ILE A 405 31.48 -9.07 12.73
C ILE A 405 32.77 -8.99 11.92
N ALA A 406 33.91 -9.07 12.59
CA ALA A 406 35.22 -8.79 12.01
C ALA A 406 36.23 -9.90 12.31
N VAL A 407 36.92 -10.39 11.29
CA VAL A 407 37.99 -11.39 11.38
C VAL A 407 39.36 -10.77 11.12
N VAL A 408 40.35 -11.08 11.96
CA VAL A 408 41.74 -10.69 11.72
C VAL A 408 42.34 -11.64 10.70
N LEU A 409 42.75 -11.11 9.54
CA LEU A 409 43.42 -11.89 8.50
C LEU A 409 44.94 -11.99 8.75
N GLU A 410 45.56 -10.91 9.23
CA GLU A 410 47.00 -10.79 9.49
C GLU A 410 47.30 -9.75 10.58
N GLY A 411 48.44 -9.88 11.26
CA GLY A 411 48.91 -8.96 12.32
C GLY A 411 48.26 -9.16 13.70
N LYS A 412 48.39 -8.14 14.57
CA LYS A 412 47.86 -8.13 15.95
C LYS A 412 47.12 -6.82 16.23
N ILE A 413 45.83 -6.90 16.55
CA ILE A 413 44.97 -5.73 16.75
C ILE A 413 44.51 -5.67 18.20
N TYR A 414 44.77 -4.56 18.90
CA TYR A 414 43.99 -4.20 20.09
C TYR A 414 42.62 -3.69 19.63
N SER A 415 41.58 -4.47 19.90
CA SER A 415 40.22 -4.27 19.43
C SER A 415 39.26 -4.21 20.60
N GLY A 416 38.25 -3.34 20.55
CA GLY A 416 37.23 -3.29 21.59
C GLY A 416 36.04 -2.38 21.32
N PHE A 417 35.00 -2.55 22.14
CA PHE A 417 33.83 -1.68 22.21
C PHE A 417 33.53 -1.24 23.64
N VAL A 418 32.68 -0.22 23.78
CA VAL A 418 32.19 0.31 25.05
C VAL A 418 30.66 0.16 25.10
N ASP A 419 30.14 -0.37 26.20
CA ASP A 419 28.69 -0.52 26.40
C ASP A 419 28.03 0.75 26.97
N THR A 420 26.69 0.73 27.09
CA THR A 420 25.90 1.85 27.62
C THR A 420 26.10 2.12 29.12
N GLN A 421 26.87 1.29 29.82
CA GLN A 421 27.30 1.50 31.21
C GLN A 421 28.76 2.01 31.27
N ASN A 422 29.35 2.38 30.13
CA ASN A 422 30.75 2.76 29.94
C ASN A 422 31.76 1.62 30.26
N ARG A 423 31.34 0.36 30.25
CA ARG A 423 32.24 -0.79 30.45
C ARG A 423 32.94 -1.12 29.13
N ILE A 424 34.25 -1.31 29.20
CA ILE A 424 35.10 -1.63 28.05
C ILE A 424 35.21 -3.16 27.87
N PHE A 425 34.93 -3.62 26.65
CA PHE A 425 35.11 -5.00 26.21
C PHE A 425 36.20 -4.99 25.13
N ALA A 426 37.45 -5.25 25.52
CA ALA A 426 38.60 -5.14 24.63
C ALA A 426 39.63 -6.26 24.88
N LYS A 427 40.32 -6.67 23.80
CA LYS A 427 41.38 -7.69 23.81
C LYS A 427 42.37 -7.38 22.68
N VAL A 428 43.62 -7.84 22.80
CA VAL A 428 44.46 -8.05 21.61
C VAL A 428 43.99 -9.33 20.91
N ILE A 429 43.58 -9.20 19.66
CA ILE A 429 43.16 -10.29 18.78
C ILE A 429 44.17 -10.52 17.64
N GLU A 430 44.40 -11.78 17.31
CA GLU A 430 45.39 -12.22 16.33
C GLU A 430 44.75 -12.97 15.15
N LYS A 431 45.55 -13.28 14.12
CA LYS A 431 45.11 -13.96 12.89
C LYS A 431 44.19 -15.16 13.15
N GLY A 432 42.99 -15.12 12.58
CA GLY A 432 41.96 -16.16 12.70
C GLY A 432 40.97 -15.93 13.84
N GLU A 433 41.24 -15.01 14.78
CA GLU A 433 40.25 -14.60 15.77
C GLU A 433 39.19 -13.67 15.17
N VAL A 434 37.98 -13.74 15.74
CA VAL A 434 36.79 -13.01 15.29
C VAL A 434 36.24 -12.21 16.46
N MET A 435 35.82 -10.97 16.22
CA MET A 435 35.16 -10.10 17.19
C MET A 435 33.83 -9.57 16.63
N VAL A 436 32.84 -9.40 17.49
CA VAL A 436 31.54 -8.80 17.17
C VAL A 436 31.40 -7.45 17.87
N PHE A 437 30.86 -6.46 17.16
CA PHE A 437 30.58 -5.12 17.64
C PHE A 437 29.07 -4.86 17.53
N PRO A 438 28.32 -4.82 18.65
CA PRO A 438 26.87 -4.61 18.61
C PRO A 438 26.48 -3.27 17.98
N ARG A 439 25.37 -3.27 17.24
CA ARG A 439 24.86 -2.12 16.49
C ARG A 439 24.83 -0.83 17.33
N GLY A 440 25.36 0.26 16.77
CA GLY A 440 25.38 1.57 17.40
C GLY A 440 26.37 1.76 18.55
N LEU A 441 27.03 0.71 19.07
CA LEU A 441 28.03 0.88 20.13
C LEU A 441 29.35 1.43 19.60
N VAL A 442 30.00 2.27 20.41
CA VAL A 442 31.29 2.87 20.08
C VAL A 442 32.40 1.83 20.21
N HIS A 443 33.16 1.64 19.14
CA HIS A 443 34.25 0.68 19.04
C HIS A 443 35.46 1.27 18.31
N PHE A 444 36.59 0.59 18.43
CA PHE A 444 37.90 1.05 17.98
C PHE A 444 38.82 -0.14 17.68
N GLN A 445 39.81 0.08 16.82
CA GLN A 445 40.89 -0.87 16.56
C GLN A 445 42.24 -0.14 16.46
N MET A 446 43.28 -0.71 17.03
CA MET A 446 44.67 -0.24 16.91
C MET A 446 45.59 -1.41 16.60
N ASN A 447 46.47 -1.28 15.62
CA ASN A 447 47.54 -2.24 15.40
C ASN A 447 48.61 -2.09 16.48
N VAL A 448 48.89 -3.19 17.19
CA VAL A 448 49.85 -3.27 18.30
C VAL A 448 50.95 -4.30 18.03
N GLY A 449 51.03 -4.84 16.81
CA GLY A 449 52.14 -5.68 16.35
C GLY A 449 53.23 -4.88 15.62
N ASP A 450 54.41 -5.49 15.49
CA ASP A 450 55.59 -4.92 14.83
C ASP A 450 55.49 -4.93 13.29
N THR A 451 54.42 -5.50 12.74
CA THR A 451 54.10 -5.53 11.31
C THR A 451 52.76 -4.85 11.05
N TRP A 452 52.44 -4.60 9.77
CA TRP A 452 51.07 -4.27 9.39
C TRP A 452 50.08 -5.38 9.80
N ALA A 453 48.80 -4.99 9.88
CA ALA A 453 47.69 -5.87 10.19
C ALA A 453 46.52 -5.65 9.22
N THR A 454 45.66 -6.64 9.04
CA THR A 454 44.47 -6.54 8.17
C THR A 454 43.27 -7.24 8.80
N ILE A 455 42.13 -6.56 8.78
CA ILE A 455 40.83 -7.02 9.25
C ILE A 455 39.86 -7.06 8.07
N LEU A 456 38.97 -8.05 8.05
CA LEU A 456 37.81 -8.10 7.15
C LEU A 456 36.54 -8.06 8.01
N GLY A 457 35.79 -6.95 7.91
CA GLY A 457 34.50 -6.75 8.58
C GLY A 457 33.33 -7.09 7.66
N SER A 458 32.22 -7.53 8.25
CA SER A 458 30.94 -7.76 7.59
C SER A 458 29.78 -7.23 8.45
N PHE A 459 28.73 -6.75 7.80
CA PHE A 459 27.63 -6.01 8.41
C PHE A 459 26.27 -6.58 8.03
N ASP A 460 25.31 -6.53 8.96
CA ASP A 460 23.88 -6.83 8.77
C ASP A 460 23.08 -5.64 8.18
N SER A 461 23.70 -4.90 7.25
CA SER A 461 23.09 -3.89 6.40
C SER A 461 23.89 -3.67 5.12
N GLN A 462 23.22 -3.40 4.00
CA GLN A 462 23.82 -2.96 2.73
C GLN A 462 24.45 -1.56 2.84
N ASN A 463 24.10 -0.79 3.87
CA ASN A 463 24.57 0.56 4.14
C ASN A 463 24.64 0.82 5.67
N PRO A 464 25.65 0.27 6.38
CA PRO A 464 25.75 0.36 7.85
C PRO A 464 25.85 1.80 8.39
N GLY A 465 26.24 2.75 7.54
CA GLY A 465 26.69 4.09 7.94
C GLY A 465 28.07 4.04 8.59
N LEU A 466 28.64 5.20 8.93
CA LEU A 466 29.90 5.30 9.68
C LEU A 466 29.97 6.67 10.35
N GLN A 467 30.07 6.70 11.68
CA GLN A 467 30.23 7.94 12.44
C GLN A 467 31.48 7.88 13.31
N LYS A 468 32.57 8.51 12.85
CA LYS A 468 33.83 8.66 13.60
C LYS A 468 33.69 9.76 14.65
N ILE A 469 33.78 9.41 15.94
CA ILE A 469 33.50 10.32 17.06
C ILE A 469 34.36 11.59 17.00
N PRO A 470 35.70 11.55 16.79
CA PRO A 470 36.50 12.78 16.78
C PRO A 470 36.10 13.76 15.66
N SER A 471 35.81 13.24 14.46
CA SER A 471 35.35 14.02 13.32
C SER A 471 33.91 14.53 13.50
N ALA A 472 33.03 13.75 14.10
CA ALA A 472 31.64 14.16 14.37
C ALA A 472 31.56 15.26 15.44
N VAL A 473 32.38 15.20 16.49
CA VAL A 473 32.40 16.17 17.59
C VAL A 473 33.20 17.43 17.24
N PHE A 474 34.41 17.28 16.70
CA PHE A 474 35.34 18.40 16.49
C PHE A 474 35.55 18.78 15.02
N GLY A 475 35.07 18.00 14.06
CA GLY A 475 35.09 18.35 12.63
C GLY A 475 33.80 18.98 12.10
N SER A 476 32.78 19.10 12.95
CA SER A 476 31.45 19.60 12.59
C SER A 476 31.17 21.01 13.16
N ASN A 477 30.04 21.59 12.74
CA ASN A 477 29.62 22.94 13.14
C ASN A 477 28.86 22.98 14.48
N ILE A 478 29.12 22.04 15.41
CA ILE A 478 28.58 22.09 16.77
C ILE A 478 29.09 23.37 17.47
N LYS A 479 28.18 24.12 18.11
CA LYS A 479 28.49 25.40 18.79
C LYS A 479 29.63 25.24 19.79
N GLU A 480 30.55 26.21 19.82
CA GLU A 480 31.74 26.16 20.68
C GLU A 480 31.37 26.10 22.15
N GLU A 481 30.47 26.99 22.59
CA GLU A 481 29.89 27.05 23.93
C GLU A 481 29.33 25.70 24.45
N LEU A 482 28.80 24.86 23.54
CA LEU A 482 28.31 23.53 23.90
C LEU A 482 29.48 22.57 24.15
N LEU A 483 30.52 22.61 23.32
CA LEU A 483 31.72 21.80 23.50
C LEU A 483 32.53 22.23 24.74
N GLU A 484 32.59 23.53 25.04
CA GLU A 484 33.16 24.06 26.28
C GLU A 484 32.46 23.45 27.50
N LYS A 485 31.13 23.52 27.55
CA LYS A 485 30.32 22.99 28.66
C LYS A 485 30.31 21.46 28.74
N ALA A 486 30.40 20.76 27.62
CA ALA A 486 30.35 19.30 27.56
C ALA A 486 31.69 18.61 27.87
N PHE A 487 32.82 19.23 27.52
CA PHE A 487 34.16 18.66 27.69
C PHE A 487 35.02 19.37 28.75
N GLY A 488 34.59 20.51 29.28
CA GLY A 488 35.38 21.32 30.23
C GLY A 488 36.62 21.97 29.61
N LEU A 489 36.67 22.05 28.27
CA LEU A 489 37.82 22.57 27.51
C LEU A 489 37.70 24.07 27.26
N THR A 490 38.85 24.76 27.18
CA THR A 490 38.86 26.17 26.79
C THR A 490 38.60 26.35 25.28
N PRO A 491 38.09 27.52 24.85
CA PRO A 491 37.99 27.90 23.43
C PRO A 491 39.28 27.65 22.63
N LYS A 492 40.45 27.90 23.23
CA LYS A 492 41.76 27.69 22.60
C LYS A 492 42.06 26.21 22.34
N GLU A 493 41.60 25.31 23.20
CA GLU A 493 41.76 23.86 23.05
C GLU A 493 40.76 23.30 22.04
N ILE A 494 39.52 23.78 22.06
CA ILE A 494 38.50 23.41 21.06
C ILE A 494 38.91 23.89 19.66
N ALA A 495 39.45 25.12 19.53
CA ALA A 495 40.01 25.61 18.29
C ALA A 495 41.22 24.76 17.80
N LYS A 496 42.08 24.28 18.71
CA LYS A 496 43.18 23.36 18.41
C LYS A 496 42.68 22.00 17.92
N LEU A 497 41.65 21.44 18.55
CA LEU A 497 41.01 20.18 18.12
C LEU A 497 40.29 20.34 16.79
N ARG A 498 39.50 21.40 16.61
CA ARG A 498 38.85 21.75 15.33
C ARG A 498 39.86 21.90 14.20
N LYS A 499 41.00 22.56 14.42
CA LYS A 499 42.04 22.67 13.38
C LYS A 499 42.61 21.31 12.93
N ARG A 500 42.50 20.26 13.76
CA ARG A 500 42.92 18.88 13.42
C ARG A 500 41.83 18.04 12.76
N PHE A 501 40.55 18.36 12.97
CA PHE A 501 39.42 17.54 12.48
C PHE A 501 38.49 18.26 11.49
N ALA A 502 38.68 19.56 11.27
CA ALA A 502 37.97 20.31 10.24
C ALA A 502 38.19 19.68 8.86
N PRO A 503 37.16 19.61 8.00
CA PRO A 503 37.34 19.11 6.65
C PRO A 503 38.34 19.98 5.89
N HIS A 504 39.41 19.37 5.39
CA HIS A 504 40.22 19.99 4.36
C HIS A 504 39.30 20.34 3.19
N ARG A 505 39.27 21.61 2.81
CA ARG A 505 38.63 22.03 1.56
C ARG A 505 39.42 21.38 0.42
N LEU A 506 38.72 20.53 -0.35
CA LEU A 506 39.13 20.08 -1.67
C LEU A 506 39.05 21.24 -2.67
#